data_AF-A0A442I272-F1
#
_entry.id   AF-A0A442I272-F1
#
_cell.length_a   1.000
_cell.length_b   1.000
_cell.length_c   1.000
_cell.angle_alpha   90.00
_cell.angle_beta   90.00
_cell.angle_gamma   90.00
#
_symmetry.space_group_name_H-M   'P 1'
#
loop_
_entity.id
_entity.type
_entity.pdbx_description
1 polymer ?
#
loop_
_entity_poly.entity_id
_entity_poly.type
_entity_poly.pdbx_seq_one_letter_code
_entity_poly.pdbx_strand_id
1 'polypeptide(L)'
;MIQNVEEPVYLDKVFVSQLAAVLKTLSREGRGMAWLPESSISEELTSGSLVLAGGEKWFIPVEIRIFRSRERLPAMAEELWSMLDGEARPAELLSPENY
;
A
#
# COMPACT_ATOMS: atom_id res chain seq x y z
N MET A 1 12.14 -0.72 8.36
CA MET A 1 13.47 -0.13 8.64
C MET A 1 14.03 0.20 7.27
N ILE A 2 14.21 1.47 6.92
CA ILE A 2 14.74 1.82 5.60
C ILE A 2 16.24 1.58 5.67
N GLN A 3 16.63 0.35 5.40
CA GLN A 3 18.03 -0.09 5.53
C GLN A 3 18.81 0.08 4.22
N ASN A 4 18.12 0.47 3.14
CA ASN A 4 18.69 0.50 1.81
C ASN A 4 18.33 1.83 1.11
N VAL A 5 19.12 2.87 1.38
CA VAL A 5 19.01 4.17 0.72
C VAL A 5 20.40 4.55 0.22
N GLU A 6 20.50 4.94 -1.05
CA GLU A 6 21.77 5.41 -1.64
C GLU A 6 22.30 6.69 -0.96
N GLU A 7 21.41 7.47 -0.35
CA GLU A 7 21.71 8.72 0.35
C GLU A 7 21.30 8.62 1.84
N PRO A 8 22.12 9.12 2.79
CA PRO A 8 21.77 9.10 4.20
C PRO A 8 20.51 9.93 4.47
N VAL A 9 19.54 9.31 5.13
CA VAL A 9 18.29 9.95 5.53
C VAL A 9 18.48 10.53 6.93
N TYR A 10 18.44 11.86 7.05
CA TYR A 10 18.56 12.59 8.32
C TYR A 10 17.23 12.63 9.07
N LEU A 11 16.67 11.45 9.40
CA LEU A 11 15.41 11.31 10.14
C LEU A 11 15.58 10.36 11.32
N ASP A 12 15.01 10.74 12.47
CA ASP A 12 14.90 9.87 13.62
C ASP A 12 13.58 9.09 13.61
N LYS A 13 13.66 7.79 13.81
CA LYS A 13 12.47 6.93 13.92
C LYS A 13 11.80 7.14 15.28
N VAL A 14 10.71 7.90 15.30
CA VAL A 14 9.97 8.23 16.54
C VAL A 14 8.86 7.24 16.90
N PHE A 15 8.32 6.48 15.92
CA PHE A 15 7.20 5.56 16.16
C PHE A 15 7.11 4.47 15.07
N VAL A 16 6.56 3.30 15.42
CA VAL A 16 6.31 2.18 14.50
C VAL A 16 4.97 1.54 14.84
N SER A 17 4.15 1.26 13.83
CA SER A 17 2.88 0.54 13.99
C SER A 17 2.57 -0.27 12.73
N GLN A 18 1.84 -1.37 12.92
CA GLN A 18 1.25 -2.17 11.83
C GLN A 18 -0.07 -1.56 11.32
N LEU A 19 -0.65 -0.61 12.05
CA LEU A 19 -1.90 0.04 11.71
C LEU A 19 -1.62 1.40 11.06
N ALA A 20 -1.86 1.49 9.75
CA ALA A 20 -1.71 2.73 8.99
C ALA A 20 -2.53 3.89 9.57
N ALA A 21 -3.72 3.60 10.12
CA ALA A 21 -4.59 4.59 10.74
C ALA A 21 -3.89 5.35 11.90
N VAL A 22 -3.10 4.65 12.73
CA VAL A 22 -2.37 5.29 13.83
C VAL A 22 -1.29 6.23 13.30
N LEU A 23 -0.54 5.78 12.29
CA LEU A 23 0.50 6.58 11.64
C LEU A 23 -0.08 7.82 10.95
N LYS A 24 -1.25 7.68 10.32
CA LYS A 24 -2.01 8.76 9.71
C LYS A 24 -2.40 9.83 10.73
N THR A 25 -2.99 9.43 11.88
CA THR A 25 -3.35 10.36 12.95
C THR A 25 -2.13 11.13 13.45
N LEU A 26 -1.04 10.43 13.76
CA LEU A 26 0.18 11.08 14.25
C LEU A 26 0.79 12.04 13.22
N SER A 27 0.75 11.69 11.93
CA SER A 27 1.23 12.56 10.85
C SER A 27 0.37 13.83 10.74
N ARG A 28 -0.96 13.69 10.82
CA ARG A 28 -1.90 14.83 10.80
C ARG A 28 -1.75 15.75 12.02
N GLU A 29 -1.38 15.20 13.17
CA GLU A 29 -1.07 15.96 14.38
C GLU A 29 0.32 16.63 14.36
N GLY A 30 1.09 16.49 13.26
CA GLY A 30 2.42 17.07 13.13
C GLY A 30 3.49 16.36 13.97
N ARG A 31 3.25 15.11 14.37
CA ARG A 31 4.15 14.31 15.23
C ARG A 31 5.25 13.60 14.43
N GLY A 32 5.30 13.80 13.11
CA GLY A 32 6.30 13.23 12.21
C GLY A 32 5.74 13.03 10.81
N MET A 33 6.44 12.23 10.02
CA MET A 33 6.03 11.76 8.70
C MET A 33 5.94 10.24 8.69
N ALA A 34 5.11 9.69 7.81
CA ALA A 34 4.92 8.25 7.68
C ALA A 34 4.72 7.83 6.22
N TRP A 35 5.15 6.60 5.91
CA TRP A 35 4.66 5.89 4.73
C TRP A 35 3.24 5.40 5.00
N LEU A 36 2.31 5.75 4.12
CA LEU A 36 0.89 5.40 4.21
C LEU A 36 0.41 4.89 2.85
N PRO A 37 -0.48 3.88 2.80
CA PRO A 37 -1.12 3.49 1.55
C PRO A 37 -1.94 4.65 0.98
N GLU A 38 -1.75 4.97 -0.29
CA GLU A 38 -2.43 6.09 -0.96
C GLU A 38 -3.96 5.99 -0.85
N SER A 39 -4.51 4.78 -1.01
CA SER A 39 -5.94 4.49 -0.87
C SER A 39 -6.53 4.83 0.50
N SER A 40 -5.69 5.00 1.53
CA SER A 40 -6.12 5.36 2.89
C SER A 40 -6.04 6.85 3.20
N ILE A 41 -5.51 7.67 2.28
CA ILE A 41 -5.24 9.11 2.49
C ILE A 41 -5.73 10.02 1.36
N SER A 42 -6.55 9.52 0.43
CA SER A 42 -7.05 10.30 -0.71
C SER A 42 -7.77 11.59 -0.27
N GLU A 43 -8.55 11.53 0.81
CA GLU A 43 -9.24 12.71 1.37
C GLU A 43 -8.26 13.73 1.96
N GLU A 44 -7.23 13.28 2.67
CA GLU A 44 -6.21 14.15 3.25
C GLU A 44 -5.37 14.84 2.19
N LEU A 45 -5.02 14.13 1.12
CA LEU A 45 -4.31 14.69 -0.02
C LEU A 45 -5.19 15.73 -0.74
N THR A 46 -6.47 15.42 -0.95
CA THR A 46 -7.42 16.34 -1.60
C THR A 46 -7.66 17.60 -0.76
N SER A 47 -7.78 17.44 0.56
CA SER A 47 -7.99 18.56 1.49
C SER A 47 -6.71 19.34 1.83
N GLY A 48 -5.54 18.82 1.48
CA GLY A 48 -4.23 19.37 1.86
C GLY A 48 -3.88 19.20 3.34
N SER A 49 -4.64 18.38 4.09
CA SER A 49 -4.32 18.07 5.49
C SER A 49 -3.18 17.07 5.65
N LEU A 50 -2.83 16.34 4.58
CA LEU A 50 -1.54 15.71 4.38
C LEU A 50 -1.00 16.09 3.00
N VAL A 51 0.32 16.09 2.88
CA VAL A 51 1.02 16.31 1.62
C VAL A 51 2.14 15.28 1.46
N LEU A 52 2.58 15.07 0.24
CA LEU A 52 3.74 14.23 -0.05
C LEU A 52 5.00 14.85 0.57
N ALA A 53 5.72 14.08 1.39
CA ALA A 53 6.95 14.53 2.04
C ALA A 53 8.18 14.48 1.11
N GLY A 54 8.07 13.83 -0.06
CA GLY A 54 9.15 13.68 -1.02
C GLY A 54 8.64 13.22 -2.39
N GLY A 55 9.55 13.15 -3.36
CA GLY A 55 9.24 12.70 -4.72
C GLY A 55 9.06 11.19 -4.84
N GLU A 56 8.72 10.75 -6.05
CA GLU A 56 8.35 9.36 -6.39
C GLU A 56 9.40 8.30 -6.01
N LYS A 57 10.68 8.67 -5.88
CA LYS A 57 11.73 7.75 -5.41
C LYS A 57 11.47 7.15 -4.03
N TRP A 58 10.60 7.76 -3.24
CA TRP A 58 10.20 7.29 -1.91
C TRP A 58 8.92 6.49 -1.90
N PHE A 59 8.27 6.32 -3.05
CA PHE A 59 7.04 5.56 -3.16
C PHE A 59 7.37 4.07 -3.19
N ILE A 60 6.61 3.32 -2.41
CA ILE A 60 6.71 1.86 -2.37
C ILE A 60 5.51 1.36 -3.16
N PRO A 61 5.71 0.76 -4.36
CA PRO A 61 4.61 0.24 -5.15
C PRO A 61 3.94 -0.91 -4.37
N VAL A 62 2.61 -0.87 -4.28
CA VAL A 62 1.81 -1.89 -3.60
C VAL A 62 0.71 -2.35 -4.56
N GLU A 63 0.54 -3.67 -4.66
CA GLU A 63 -0.52 -4.29 -5.44
C GLU A 63 -1.49 -5.04 -4.51
N ILE A 64 -2.79 -4.94 -4.79
CA ILE A 64 -3.81 -5.77 -4.17
C ILE A 64 -4.08 -6.93 -5.11
N ARG A 65 -3.90 -8.16 -4.64
CA ARG A 65 -4.13 -9.39 -5.41
C ARG A 65 -5.19 -10.23 -4.73
N ILE A 66 -6.09 -10.78 -5.54
CA ILE A 66 -7.12 -11.73 -5.08
C ILE A 66 -6.71 -13.12 -5.56
N PHE A 67 -6.77 -14.10 -4.66
CA PHE A 67 -6.38 -15.48 -4.95
C PHE A 67 -7.59 -16.41 -4.90
N ARG A 68 -7.69 -17.28 -5.91
CA ARG A 68 -8.74 -18.29 -6.04
C ARG A 68 -8.16 -19.68 -5.86
N SER A 69 -8.89 -20.56 -5.16
CA SER A 69 -8.57 -21.99 -5.20
C SER A 69 -8.76 -22.54 -6.63
N ARG A 70 -7.89 -23.46 -7.04
CA ARG A 70 -8.05 -24.18 -8.32
C ARG A 70 -9.18 -25.20 -8.27
N GLU A 71 -9.61 -25.58 -7.06
CA GLU A 71 -10.75 -26.46 -6.86
C GLU A 71 -12.06 -25.72 -7.07
N ARG A 72 -13.12 -26.47 -7.38
CA ARG A 72 -14.45 -25.90 -7.55
C ARG A 72 -14.92 -25.27 -6.24
N LEU A 73 -15.33 -24.00 -6.32
CA LEU A 73 -15.84 -23.27 -5.16
C LEU A 73 -17.36 -23.46 -5.04
N PRO A 74 -17.95 -23.15 -3.87
CA PRO A 74 -19.39 -23.03 -3.73
C PRO A 74 -19.96 -22.03 -4.73
N ALA A 75 -21.21 -22.22 -5.18
CA ALA A 75 -21.83 -21.42 -6.24
C ALA A 75 -21.73 -19.91 -6.02
N MET A 76 -21.98 -19.43 -4.79
CA MET A 76 -21.84 -18.01 -4.42
C MET A 76 -20.44 -17.44 -4.66
N ALA A 77 -19.40 -18.23 -4.38
CA ALA A 77 -18.02 -17.81 -4.62
C ALA A 77 -17.68 -17.83 -6.11
N GLU A 78 -18.19 -18.80 -6.87
CA GLU A 78 -18.07 -18.82 -8.34
C GLU A 78 -18.73 -17.60 -8.99
N GLU A 79 -19.92 -17.21 -8.52
CA GLU A 79 -20.61 -15.99 -8.95
C GLU A 79 -19.76 -14.75 -8.66
N LEU A 80 -19.19 -14.64 -7.46
CA LEU A 80 -18.26 -13.56 -7.11
C LEU A 80 -17.07 -13.49 -8.09
N TRP A 81 -16.44 -14.62 -8.38
CA TRP A 81 -15.32 -14.67 -9.32
C TRP A 81 -15.75 -14.27 -10.74
N SER A 82 -16.93 -14.69 -11.19
CA SER A 82 -17.48 -14.29 -12.48
C SER A 82 -17.72 -12.78 -12.58
N MET A 83 -18.02 -12.09 -11.49
CA MET A 83 -18.13 -10.62 -11.49
C MET A 83 -16.76 -9.94 -11.59
N LEU A 84 -15.72 -10.56 -11.02
CA LEU A 84 -14.35 -10.01 -10.99
C LEU A 84 -13.56 -10.25 -12.29
N ASP A 85 -13.93 -11.24 -13.10
CA ASP A 85 -13.20 -11.62 -14.34
C ASP A 85 -13.09 -10.48 -15.38
N GLY A 86 -13.98 -9.48 -15.33
CA GLY A 86 -13.92 -8.30 -16.21
C GLY A 86 -13.07 -7.14 -15.67
N GLU A 87 -12.77 -7.14 -14.38
CA GLU A 87 -12.08 -6.03 -13.68
C GLU A 87 -10.65 -6.39 -13.26
N ALA A 88 -10.37 -7.67 -13.02
CA ALA A 88 -9.08 -8.14 -12.57
C ALA A 88 -8.17 -8.52 -13.75
N ARG A 89 -7.00 -7.88 -13.85
CA ARG A 89 -5.95 -8.33 -14.77
C ARG A 89 -5.28 -9.60 -14.19
N PRO A 90 -5.04 -10.65 -14.99
CA PRO A 90 -4.24 -11.79 -14.55
C PRO A 90 -2.89 -11.30 -14.05
N ALA A 91 -2.48 -11.74 -12.86
CA ALA A 91 -1.16 -11.41 -12.36
C ALA A 91 -0.11 -11.94 -13.35
N GLU A 92 0.76 -11.05 -13.85
CA GLU A 92 1.99 -11.49 -14.49
C GLU A 92 2.79 -12.27 -13.44
N LEU A 93 3.12 -13.52 -13.73
CA LEU A 93 3.92 -14.34 -12.84
C LEU A 93 5.27 -13.63 -12.68
N LEU A 94 5.50 -13.04 -11.51
CA LEU A 94 6.79 -12.46 -11.17
C LEU A 94 7.83 -13.56 -11.30
N SER A 95 8.74 -13.40 -12.27
CA SER A 95 9.85 -14.33 -12.44
C SER A 95 10.71 -14.36 -11.17
N PRO A 96 11.35 -15.51 -10.84
CA PRO A 96 12.18 -15.66 -9.64
C PRO A 96 13.29 -14.61 -9.50
N GLU A 97 13.75 -14.02 -10.61
CA GLU A 97 14.76 -12.95 -10.64
C GLU A 97 14.32 -11.60 -10.04
N ASN A 98 13.05 -11.42 -9.67
CA ASN A 98 12.53 -10.17 -9.08
C ASN A 98 12.37 -10.21 -7.54
N TYR A 99 13.08 -11.12 -6.85
CA TYR A 99 13.06 -11.28 -5.39
C TYR A 99 14.34 -10.79 -4.70
#